data_AF-A0A8S1GY61-F1
#
_entry.id   AF-A0A8S1GY61-F1
#
_cell.length_a   1.000
_cell.length_b   1.000
_cell.length_c   1.000
_cell.angle_alpha   90.00
_cell.angle_beta   90.00
_cell.angle_gamma   90.00
#
_symmetry.space_group_name_H-M   'P 1'
#
loop_
_entity.id
_entity.type
_entity.pdbx_description
1 polymer ?
#
loop_
_entity_poly.entity_id
_entity_poly.type
_entity_poly.pdbx_seq_one_letter_code
_entity_poly.pdbx_strand_id
1 'polypeptide(L)'
;MESGSFEFSPDRKHPPYKSPMEKREDKELLQKYTNMKIEDKEEKKSHAIKTIEALTASALQNKLSDASVPANEMVLAIEYPDSDVETDKKTGKLPGGPFTSSQMSSLEIFYKKNRFAHDIEVKKFSDFIKENHVDVEMWLEERRKISHMKYLSSGLEDIAFDFYEEAVMIADGLRLEIPSVIDKSYFNIDNFNVMKKEKAEKLKMAPKLSLSVASGFVEVNSDGGTLKIIVRNAGFSPLVYQIKISNPNSYRVSPVQAILNDEEELTMSIERKAGPPGWDRICVEFGLVPEGVIDARAAANRTKIVGREFVRIRAIPLEELSVAK
;
A
#
# COMPACT_ATOMS: atom_id res chain seq x y z
N MET A 1 53.20 55.67 -47.20
CA MET A 1 52.87 56.94 -46.52
C MET A 1 51.48 56.79 -45.95
N GLU A 2 51.37 56.65 -44.64
CA GLU A 2 50.25 57.08 -43.80
C GLU A 2 50.66 56.81 -42.35
N SER A 3 51.09 57.87 -41.68
CA SER A 3 51.53 57.87 -40.29
C SER A 3 50.35 58.22 -39.39
N GLY A 4 49.76 57.22 -38.75
CA GLY A 4 48.72 57.41 -37.73
C GLY A 4 49.34 57.62 -36.35
N SER A 5 49.20 58.82 -35.81
CA SER A 5 49.59 59.21 -34.46
C SER A 5 48.58 58.69 -33.42
N PHE A 6 49.06 57.96 -32.42
CA PHE A 6 48.26 57.47 -31.29
C PHE A 6 48.31 58.51 -30.15
N GLU A 7 47.22 59.24 -29.94
CA GLU A 7 47.08 60.18 -28.82
C GLU A 7 46.78 59.42 -27.51
N PHE A 8 47.66 59.58 -26.52
CA PHE A 8 47.45 59.11 -25.16
C PHE A 8 46.56 60.11 -24.42
N SER A 9 45.32 59.70 -24.09
CA SER A 9 44.40 60.50 -23.26
C SER A 9 44.74 60.30 -21.77
N PRO A 10 45.23 61.31 -21.03
CA PRO A 10 45.60 61.16 -19.63
C PRO A 10 44.45 61.67 -18.76
N ASP A 11 43.42 60.83 -18.55
CA ASP A 11 42.37 61.18 -17.58
C ASP A 11 41.71 59.93 -16.99
N ARG A 12 42.51 59.11 -16.27
CA ARG A 12 41.97 58.16 -15.29
C ARG A 12 42.14 58.78 -13.91
N LYS A 13 41.13 59.51 -13.46
CA LYS A 13 41.00 59.94 -12.06
C LYS A 13 41.00 58.68 -11.18
N HIS A 14 42.10 58.46 -10.45
CA HIS A 14 42.15 57.40 -9.45
C HIS A 14 41.09 57.66 -8.39
N PRO A 15 40.31 56.64 -7.97
CA PRO A 15 39.36 56.81 -6.89
C PRO A 15 40.11 57.25 -5.62
N PRO A 16 39.53 58.16 -4.81
CA PRO A 16 40.19 58.70 -3.63
C PRO A 16 40.61 57.55 -2.71
N TYR A 17 41.85 57.62 -2.22
CA TYR A 17 42.42 56.62 -1.33
C TYR A 17 41.69 56.68 0.01
N LYS A 18 40.70 55.80 0.21
CA LYS A 18 39.99 55.65 1.49
C LYS A 18 40.99 55.40 2.61
N SER A 19 40.87 56.15 3.70
CA SER A 19 41.76 56.02 4.84
C SER A 19 41.63 54.63 5.50
N PRO A 20 42.66 54.14 6.22
CA PRO A 20 42.58 52.86 6.91
C PRO A 20 41.42 52.75 7.92
N MET A 21 40.93 53.87 8.47
CA MET A 21 39.73 53.89 9.33
C MET A 21 38.45 53.65 8.54
N GLU A 22 38.26 54.33 7.40
CA GLU A 22 37.06 54.15 6.55
C GLU A 22 36.95 52.73 6.00
N LYS A 23 38.09 52.08 5.68
CA LYS A 23 38.11 50.66 5.28
C LYS A 23 37.73 49.70 6.41
N ARG A 24 37.87 50.11 7.68
CA ARG A 24 37.51 49.31 8.85
C ARG A 24 36.02 49.39 9.14
N GLU A 25 35.44 50.59 9.03
CA GLU A 25 34.00 50.82 9.14
C GLU A 25 33.21 50.10 8.04
N ASP A 26 33.71 50.11 6.80
CA ASP A 26 33.09 49.38 5.67
C ASP A 26 33.06 47.86 5.91
N LYS A 27 34.07 47.29 6.59
CA LYS A 27 34.11 45.86 6.94
C LYS A 27 33.14 45.50 8.06
N GLU A 28 33.00 46.34 9.07
CA GLU A 28 32.06 46.13 10.18
C GLU A 28 30.61 46.20 9.70
N LEU A 29 30.29 47.13 8.79
CA LEU A 29 28.97 47.22 8.15
C LEU A 29 28.66 45.99 7.30
N LEU A 30 29.64 45.48 6.53
CA LEU A 30 29.45 44.28 5.71
C LEU A 30 29.24 43.02 6.57
N GLN A 31 29.97 42.91 7.68
CA GLN A 31 29.78 41.81 8.65
C GLN A 31 28.40 41.87 9.30
N LYS A 32 27.95 43.07 9.71
CA LYS A 32 26.62 43.27 10.29
C LYS A 32 25.50 42.92 9.30
N TYR A 33 25.64 43.30 8.03
CA TYR A 33 24.67 42.97 6.99
C TYR A 33 24.63 41.46 6.68
N THR A 34 25.77 40.78 6.77
CA THR A 34 25.86 39.33 6.57
C THR A 34 25.18 38.57 7.71
N ASN A 35 25.42 38.98 8.95
CA ASN A 35 24.78 38.38 10.13
C ASN A 35 23.26 38.56 10.11
N MET A 36 22.77 39.75 9.71
CA MET A 36 21.33 40.03 9.58
C MET A 36 20.66 39.13 8.52
N LYS A 37 21.34 38.85 7.40
CA LYS A 37 20.84 37.91 6.38
C LYS A 37 20.82 36.45 6.84
N ILE A 38 21.67 36.07 7.80
CA ILE A 38 21.69 34.73 8.38
C ILE A 38 20.54 34.59 9.38
N GLU A 39 20.32 35.59 10.23
CA GLU A 39 19.19 35.64 11.17
C GLU A 39 17.84 35.58 10.44
N ASP A 40 17.65 36.35 9.36
CA ASP A 40 16.45 36.30 8.51
C ASP A 40 16.22 34.91 7.89
N LYS A 41 17.28 34.16 7.59
CA LYS A 41 17.18 32.80 7.04
C LYS A 41 16.83 31.78 8.12
N GLU A 42 17.42 31.90 9.29
CA GLU A 42 17.13 31.06 10.46
C GLU A 42 15.68 31.27 10.93
N GLU A 43 15.19 32.53 10.95
CA GLU A 43 13.82 32.85 11.33
C GLU A 43 12.80 32.31 10.33
N LYS A 44 13.08 32.42 9.02
CA LYS A 44 12.26 31.80 7.97
C LYS A 44 12.24 30.27 8.06
N LYS A 45 13.37 29.65 8.40
CA LYS A 45 13.47 28.20 8.60
C LYS A 45 12.68 27.75 9.84
N SER A 46 12.78 28.49 10.93
CA SER A 46 12.01 28.27 12.17
C SER A 46 10.50 28.40 11.93
N HIS A 47 10.08 29.40 11.16
CA HIS A 47 8.68 29.57 10.78
C HIS A 47 8.17 28.38 9.94
N ALA A 48 8.93 27.94 8.93
CA ALA A 48 8.56 26.81 8.09
C ALA A 48 8.43 25.50 8.89
N ILE A 49 9.32 25.24 9.85
CA ILE A 49 9.25 24.07 10.74
C ILE A 49 7.96 24.11 11.57
N LYS A 50 7.65 25.26 12.20
CA LYS A 50 6.41 25.44 12.98
C LYS A 50 5.16 25.23 12.13
N THR A 51 5.16 25.68 10.87
CA THR A 51 4.04 25.46 9.95
C THR A 51 3.87 23.99 9.61
N ILE A 52 4.96 23.26 9.35
CA ILE A 52 4.92 21.81 9.09
C ILE A 52 4.41 21.04 10.30
N GLU A 53 4.88 21.37 11.51
CA GLU A 53 4.42 20.76 12.76
C GLU A 53 2.92 21.00 12.97
N ALA A 54 2.43 22.23 12.74
CA ALA A 54 1.01 22.56 12.86
C ALA A 54 0.13 21.81 11.85
N LEU A 55 0.58 21.70 10.59
CA LEU A 55 -0.12 20.95 9.55
C LEU A 55 -0.15 19.45 9.85
N THR A 56 0.95 18.91 10.39
CA THR A 56 1.05 17.49 10.77
C THR A 56 0.16 17.18 11.97
N ALA A 57 0.11 18.05 12.98
CA ALA A 57 -0.78 17.91 14.13
C ALA A 57 -2.26 17.99 13.70
N SER A 58 -2.62 18.90 12.80
CA SER A 58 -3.98 19.00 12.26
C SER A 58 -4.38 17.77 11.44
N ALA A 59 -3.46 17.22 10.63
CA ALA A 59 -3.70 16.00 9.88
C ALA A 59 -3.89 14.77 10.78
N LEU A 60 -3.14 14.66 11.88
CA LEU A 60 -3.30 13.61 12.88
C LEU A 60 -4.64 13.72 13.61
N GLN A 61 -5.06 14.94 13.95
CA GLN A 61 -6.31 15.19 14.65
C GLN A 61 -7.54 14.90 13.79
N ASN A 62 -7.47 15.20 12.48
CA ASN A 62 -8.52 14.84 11.52
C ASN A 62 -8.59 13.31 11.28
N LYS A 63 -7.45 12.61 11.31
CA LYS A 63 -7.43 11.13 11.26
C LYS A 63 -8.05 10.48 12.51
N LEU A 64 -7.99 11.16 13.67
CA LEU A 64 -8.59 10.68 14.91
C LEU A 64 -10.10 10.94 14.99
N SER A 65 -10.64 11.93 14.29
CA SER A 65 -12.08 12.22 14.28
C SER A 65 -12.88 11.37 13.29
N ASP A 66 -12.26 10.86 12.23
CA ASP A 66 -12.94 10.03 11.20
C ASP A 66 -12.89 8.52 11.49
N ALA A 67 -12.16 8.09 12.53
CA ALA A 67 -11.99 6.67 12.86
C ALA A 67 -13.04 6.17 13.86
N SER A 68 -14.29 5.98 13.39
CA SER A 68 -15.18 4.93 13.90
C SER A 68 -14.80 3.60 13.23
N VAL A 69 -13.56 3.14 13.46
CA VAL A 69 -13.05 1.85 12.98
C VAL A 69 -12.54 1.08 14.20
N PRO A 70 -12.93 -0.20 14.37
CA PRO A 70 -12.65 -0.94 15.58
C PRO A 70 -11.14 -1.09 15.79
N ALA A 71 -10.70 -0.81 17.01
CA ALA A 71 -9.36 -1.07 17.50
C ALA A 71 -9.07 -2.58 17.46
N ASN A 72 -8.46 -3.04 16.36
CA ASN A 72 -7.65 -4.26 16.30
C ASN A 72 -6.97 -4.37 14.92
N GLU A 73 -6.04 -3.48 14.63
CA GLU A 73 -4.90 -3.80 13.76
C GLU A 73 -3.63 -3.49 14.54
N MET A 74 -3.37 -4.31 15.56
CA MET A 74 -1.99 -4.65 15.84
C MET A 74 -1.46 -5.26 14.55
N VAL A 75 -0.47 -4.62 13.93
CA VAL A 75 0.39 -5.25 12.93
C VAL A 75 0.85 -6.56 13.57
N LEU A 76 0.21 -7.67 13.20
CA LEU A 76 0.59 -8.99 13.67
C LEU A 76 2.08 -9.10 13.36
N ALA A 77 2.87 -9.48 14.36
CA ALA A 77 4.24 -9.85 14.11
C ALA A 77 4.19 -10.99 13.08
N ILE A 78 4.52 -10.67 11.82
CA ILE A 78 4.67 -11.70 10.78
C ILE A 78 5.82 -12.57 11.27
N GLU A 79 5.49 -13.73 11.84
CA GLU A 79 6.44 -14.76 12.16
C GLU A 79 6.90 -15.34 10.83
N TYR A 80 8.13 -15.00 10.45
CA TYR A 80 8.79 -15.60 9.31
C TYR A 80 9.11 -17.07 9.66
N PRO A 81 8.54 -18.06 8.96
CA PRO A 81 8.90 -19.45 9.21
C PRO A 81 10.39 -19.63 8.93
N ASP A 82 11.06 -20.44 9.75
CA ASP A 82 12.48 -20.73 9.60
C ASP A 82 12.81 -21.20 8.18
N SER A 83 13.98 -20.78 7.68
CA SER A 83 14.41 -21.12 6.34
C SER A 83 14.82 -22.58 6.30
N ASP A 84 13.89 -23.46 5.93
CA ASP A 84 14.12 -24.89 5.61
C ASP A 84 14.92 -25.07 4.31
N VAL A 85 16.02 -24.32 4.15
CA VAL A 85 16.96 -24.56 3.06
C VAL A 85 17.87 -25.70 3.52
N GLU A 86 17.67 -26.89 2.95
CA GLU A 86 18.58 -28.01 3.18
C GLU A 86 20.00 -27.59 2.79
N THR A 87 20.86 -27.42 3.79
CA THR A 87 22.27 -27.12 3.60
C THR A 87 22.98 -28.39 3.14
N ASP A 88 23.83 -28.27 2.12
CA ASP A 88 24.70 -29.37 1.71
C ASP A 88 25.72 -29.62 2.85
N LYS A 89 25.46 -30.69 3.62
CA LYS A 89 26.15 -31.00 4.88
C LYS A 89 27.67 -31.17 4.74
N LYS A 90 28.19 -31.28 3.51
CA LYS A 90 29.61 -31.49 3.25
C LYS A 90 30.42 -30.21 3.03
N THR A 91 29.81 -29.11 2.62
CA THR A 91 30.53 -27.87 2.31
C THR A 91 30.14 -26.71 3.22
N GLY A 92 28.99 -26.80 3.91
CA GLY A 92 28.42 -25.67 4.65
C GLY A 92 28.13 -24.46 3.75
N LYS A 93 28.17 -24.62 2.43
CA LYS A 93 27.80 -23.63 1.43
C LYS A 93 26.40 -23.96 0.93
N LEU A 94 25.61 -22.91 0.67
CA LEU A 94 24.32 -23.09 0.02
C LEU A 94 24.53 -23.52 -1.44
N PRO A 95 23.57 -24.26 -2.05
CA PRO A 95 23.69 -24.68 -3.43
C PRO A 95 23.69 -23.44 -4.34
N GLY A 96 24.88 -23.02 -4.80
CA GLY A 96 25.06 -22.00 -5.83
C GLY A 96 25.39 -20.58 -5.37
N GLY A 97 25.59 -20.32 -4.07
CA GLY A 97 25.93 -18.99 -3.54
C GLY A 97 27.39 -18.83 -3.07
N PRO A 98 27.95 -17.61 -3.01
CA PRO A 98 29.29 -17.34 -2.48
C PRO A 98 29.36 -17.38 -0.95
N PHE A 99 28.21 -17.42 -0.27
CA PHE A 99 28.12 -17.29 1.19
C PHE A 99 28.30 -18.63 1.90
N THR A 100 28.93 -18.57 3.08
CA THR A 100 28.87 -19.67 4.04
C THR A 100 27.52 -19.69 4.74
N SER A 101 27.06 -20.87 5.17
CA SER A 101 25.84 -21.04 5.97
C SER A 101 25.89 -20.20 7.26
N SER A 102 27.08 -20.01 7.85
CA SER A 102 27.26 -19.18 9.03
C SER A 102 26.99 -17.70 8.72
N GLN A 103 27.54 -17.16 7.63
CA GLN A 103 27.31 -15.77 7.22
C GLN A 103 25.83 -15.51 6.92
N MET A 104 25.17 -16.44 6.22
CA MET A 104 23.73 -16.36 5.93
C MET A 104 22.89 -16.39 7.22
N SER A 105 23.18 -17.30 8.15
CA SER A 105 22.46 -17.36 9.43
C SER A 105 22.68 -16.11 10.29
N SER A 106 23.89 -15.56 10.33
CA SER A 106 24.16 -14.31 11.06
C SER A 106 23.44 -13.11 10.45
N LEU A 107 23.42 -13.01 9.11
CA LEU A 107 22.64 -11.99 8.38
C LEU A 107 21.14 -12.14 8.63
N GLU A 108 20.62 -13.37 8.61
CA GLU A 108 19.21 -13.66 8.84
C GLU A 108 18.79 -13.34 10.27
N ILE A 109 19.60 -13.70 11.26
CA ILE A 109 19.38 -13.34 12.67
C ILE A 109 19.40 -11.82 12.83
N PHE A 110 20.36 -11.15 12.22
CA PHE A 110 20.47 -9.69 12.27
C PHE A 110 19.22 -9.03 11.65
N TYR A 111 18.80 -9.50 10.48
CA TYR A 111 17.61 -9.03 9.78
C TYR A 111 16.35 -9.25 10.62
N LYS A 112 16.12 -10.47 11.12
CA LYS A 112 14.93 -10.80 11.93
C LYS A 112 14.87 -9.95 13.21
N LYS A 113 16.02 -9.58 13.76
CA LYS A 113 16.13 -8.80 15.00
C LYS A 113 15.97 -7.29 14.79
N ASN A 114 16.37 -6.77 13.63
CA ASN A 114 16.34 -5.35 13.32
C ASN A 114 15.44 -5.17 12.10
N ARG A 115 14.14 -4.97 12.35
CA ARG A 115 13.20 -4.58 11.29
C ARG A 115 13.57 -3.16 10.90
N PHE A 116 14.36 -3.01 9.82
CA PHE A 116 14.99 -1.81 9.23
C PHE A 116 14.11 -0.55 9.11
N ALA A 117 13.44 -0.16 10.19
CA ALA A 117 12.48 0.92 10.27
C ALA A 117 13.19 2.25 10.51
N HIS A 118 14.47 2.21 10.87
CA HIS A 118 15.26 3.36 11.27
C HIS A 118 16.68 3.33 10.68
N ASP A 119 17.18 4.50 10.28
CA ASP A 119 18.51 4.72 9.68
C ASP A 119 19.66 4.12 10.51
N ILE A 120 19.51 4.08 11.84
CA ILE A 120 20.50 3.53 12.77
C ILE A 120 20.71 2.02 12.54
N GLU A 121 19.64 1.29 12.22
CA GLU A 121 19.69 -0.15 12.00
C GLU A 121 20.29 -0.49 10.64
N VAL A 122 19.96 0.32 9.62
CA VAL A 122 20.59 0.27 8.29
C VAL A 122 22.09 0.48 8.41
N LYS A 123 22.53 1.45 9.22
CA LYS A 123 23.96 1.71 9.45
C LYS A 123 24.66 0.52 10.13
N LYS A 124 24.07 -0.04 11.20
CA LYS A 124 24.62 -1.24 11.86
C LYS A 124 24.70 -2.43 10.90
N PHE A 125 23.75 -2.57 9.99
CA PHE A 125 23.77 -3.60 8.96
C PHE A 125 24.89 -3.37 7.94
N SER A 126 25.06 -2.12 7.50
CA SER A 126 26.16 -1.72 6.61
C SER A 126 27.52 -2.01 7.23
N ASP A 127 27.70 -1.67 8.51
CA ASP A 127 28.93 -1.97 9.26
C ASP A 127 29.18 -3.49 9.34
N PHE A 128 28.15 -4.27 9.67
CA PHE A 128 28.23 -5.74 9.69
C PHE A 128 28.63 -6.32 8.32
N ILE A 129 28.03 -5.83 7.24
CA ILE A 129 28.35 -6.25 5.87
C ILE A 129 29.83 -5.97 5.54
N LYS A 130 30.31 -4.77 5.88
CA LYS A 130 31.70 -4.34 5.63
C LYS A 130 32.69 -5.23 6.38
N GLU A 131 32.41 -5.51 7.66
CA GLU A 131 33.25 -6.36 8.52
C GLU A 131 33.31 -7.82 8.03
N ASN A 132 32.21 -8.33 7.48
CA ASN A 132 32.10 -9.73 7.06
C ASN A 132 32.38 -9.95 5.57
N HIS A 133 32.76 -8.91 4.83
CA HIS A 133 33.02 -8.93 3.38
C HIS A 133 31.87 -9.58 2.59
N VAL A 134 30.64 -9.29 2.99
CA VAL A 134 29.42 -9.84 2.36
C VAL A 134 29.08 -9.02 1.13
N ASP A 135 28.88 -9.67 -0.01
CA ASP A 135 28.27 -9.05 -1.18
C ASP A 135 26.76 -8.85 -0.95
N VAL A 136 26.38 -7.64 -0.54
CA VAL A 136 24.98 -7.29 -0.23
C VAL A 136 24.03 -7.58 -1.37
N GLU A 137 24.46 -7.29 -2.60
CA GLU A 137 23.61 -7.41 -3.78
C GLU A 137 23.26 -8.87 -4.01
N MET A 138 24.26 -9.74 -3.89
CA MET A 138 24.09 -11.18 -4.04
C MET A 138 23.26 -11.79 -2.91
N TRP A 139 23.40 -11.28 -1.68
CA TRP A 139 22.56 -11.70 -0.56
C TRP A 139 21.10 -11.31 -0.77
N LEU A 140 20.83 -10.06 -1.13
CA LEU A 140 19.47 -9.57 -1.42
C LEU A 140 18.83 -10.37 -2.57
N GLU A 141 19.59 -10.69 -3.61
CA GLU A 141 19.12 -11.48 -4.76
C GLU A 141 18.81 -12.94 -4.39
N GLU A 142 19.63 -13.57 -3.55
CA GLU A 142 19.37 -14.92 -3.06
C GLU A 142 18.12 -14.97 -2.18
N ARG A 143 17.94 -13.97 -1.31
CA ARG A 143 16.72 -13.77 -0.51
C ARG A 143 15.49 -13.56 -1.40
N ARG A 144 15.61 -12.76 -2.47
CA ARG A 144 14.57 -12.57 -3.49
C ARG A 144 14.12 -13.89 -4.09
N LYS A 145 15.08 -14.72 -4.55
CA LYS A 145 14.80 -16.01 -5.18
C LYS A 145 14.10 -16.96 -4.21
N ILE A 146 14.57 -17.03 -2.96
CA ILE A 146 13.96 -17.87 -1.92
C ILE A 146 12.52 -17.44 -1.66
N SER A 147 12.28 -16.15 -1.44
CA SER A 147 10.92 -15.62 -1.22
C SER A 147 10.02 -15.78 -2.43
N HIS A 148 10.52 -15.47 -3.64
CA HIS A 148 9.79 -15.64 -4.88
C HIS A 148 9.37 -17.10 -5.08
N MET A 149 10.29 -18.06 -4.92
CA MET A 149 9.96 -19.48 -5.01
C MET A 149 8.97 -19.91 -3.94
N LYS A 150 9.14 -19.48 -2.68
CA LYS A 150 8.30 -19.92 -1.56
C LYS A 150 6.88 -19.38 -1.65
N TYR A 151 6.72 -18.09 -1.89
CA TYR A 151 5.43 -17.42 -1.79
C TYR A 151 4.60 -17.51 -3.08
N LEU A 152 5.23 -17.39 -4.26
CA LEU A 152 4.47 -17.49 -5.51
C LEU A 152 4.06 -18.91 -5.86
N SER A 153 4.91 -19.91 -5.58
CA SER A 153 4.50 -21.32 -5.77
C SER A 153 3.34 -21.72 -4.85
N SER A 154 3.17 -21.01 -3.74
CA SER A 154 2.09 -21.20 -2.77
C SER A 154 0.87 -20.30 -3.02
N GLY A 155 0.87 -19.47 -4.06
CA GLY A 155 -0.22 -18.53 -4.37
C GLY A 155 -0.36 -17.35 -3.39
N LEU A 156 0.69 -17.06 -2.62
CA LEU A 156 0.75 -15.99 -1.61
C LEU A 156 1.40 -14.71 -2.20
N GLU A 157 0.84 -14.22 -3.30
CA GLU A 157 1.37 -13.05 -4.04
C GLU A 157 1.51 -11.80 -3.16
N ASP A 158 0.57 -11.57 -2.23
CA ASP A 158 0.60 -10.40 -1.34
C ASP A 158 1.81 -10.42 -0.40
N ILE A 159 2.13 -11.58 0.18
CA ILE A 159 3.28 -11.74 1.07
C ILE A 159 4.59 -11.59 0.30
N ALA A 160 4.63 -12.07 -0.95
CA ALA A 160 5.78 -11.88 -1.83
C ALA A 160 6.03 -10.39 -2.12
N PHE A 161 4.96 -9.61 -2.27
CA PHE A 161 5.04 -8.16 -2.50
C PHE A 161 5.57 -7.43 -1.26
N ASP A 162 5.05 -7.73 -0.08
CA ASP A 162 5.47 -7.08 1.17
C ASP A 162 6.95 -7.34 1.45
N PHE A 163 7.40 -8.56 1.19
CA PHE A 163 8.83 -8.92 1.26
C PHE A 163 9.67 -8.12 0.26
N TYR A 164 9.19 -7.94 -0.97
CA TYR A 164 9.91 -7.16 -1.97
C TYR A 164 9.98 -5.68 -1.59
N GLU A 165 8.91 -5.11 -1.02
CA GLU A 165 8.91 -3.74 -0.46
C GLU A 165 9.98 -3.59 0.62
N GLU A 166 10.05 -4.53 1.56
CA GLU A 166 11.08 -4.53 2.62
C GLU A 166 12.50 -4.60 2.04
N ALA A 167 12.74 -5.49 1.07
CA ALA A 167 14.06 -5.65 0.45
C ALA A 167 14.50 -4.41 -0.34
N VAL A 168 13.57 -3.72 -1.02
CA VAL A 168 13.85 -2.46 -1.71
C VAL A 168 14.22 -1.36 -0.72
N MET A 169 13.50 -1.25 0.40
CA MET A 169 13.81 -0.27 1.45
C MET A 169 15.21 -0.48 2.04
N ILE A 170 15.57 -1.74 2.28
CA ILE A 170 16.91 -2.11 2.77
C ILE A 170 17.99 -1.78 1.74
N ALA A 171 17.75 -2.13 0.47
CA ALA A 171 18.66 -1.81 -0.61
C ALA A 171 18.86 -0.29 -0.71
N ASP A 172 17.78 0.50 -0.60
CA ASP A 172 17.84 1.96 -0.70
C ASP A 172 18.58 2.60 0.48
N GLY A 173 18.30 2.14 1.71
CA GLY A 173 19.06 2.55 2.88
C GLY A 173 20.55 2.21 2.77
N LEU A 174 20.88 1.04 2.23
CA LEU A 174 22.27 0.62 2.02
C LEU A 174 22.96 1.42 0.92
N ARG A 175 22.25 1.94 -0.10
CA ARG A 175 22.84 2.80 -1.14
C ARG A 175 23.43 4.09 -0.56
N LEU A 176 22.83 4.63 0.51
CA LEU A 176 23.37 5.81 1.20
C LEU A 176 24.73 5.53 1.85
N GLU A 177 24.98 4.28 2.24
CA GLU A 177 26.17 3.86 3.00
C GLU A 177 27.21 3.11 2.15
N ILE A 178 26.77 2.50 1.04
CA ILE A 178 27.55 1.66 0.11
C ILE A 178 27.09 1.97 -1.33
N PRO A 179 27.69 2.97 -2.01
CA PRO A 179 27.27 3.38 -3.35
C PRO A 179 27.35 2.29 -4.42
N SER A 180 28.15 1.23 -4.23
CA SER A 180 28.24 0.12 -5.20
C SER A 180 26.97 -0.71 -5.32
N VAL A 181 26.02 -0.60 -4.39
CA VAL A 181 24.70 -1.27 -4.41
C VAL A 181 23.77 -0.68 -5.49
N ILE A 182 24.15 0.45 -6.11
CA ILE A 182 23.35 1.16 -7.12
C ILE A 182 23.36 0.43 -8.48
N ASP A 183 24.46 -0.22 -8.85
CA ASP A 183 24.70 -0.59 -10.25
C ASP A 183 24.20 -2.00 -10.65
N LYS A 184 23.96 -2.91 -9.70
CA LYS A 184 23.59 -4.30 -10.04
C LYS A 184 22.34 -4.83 -9.34
N SER A 185 21.69 -4.03 -8.49
CA SER A 185 20.54 -4.52 -7.74
C SER A 185 19.30 -4.60 -8.65
N TYR A 186 18.73 -5.81 -8.75
CA TYR A 186 17.40 -6.02 -9.34
C TYR A 186 16.29 -5.25 -8.60
N PHE A 187 16.61 -4.71 -7.42
CA PHE A 187 15.76 -3.89 -6.56
C PHE A 187 15.80 -2.42 -6.97
N ASN A 188 15.42 -2.13 -8.23
CA ASN A 188 15.21 -0.76 -8.65
C ASN A 188 13.91 -0.21 -8.01
N ILE A 189 14.00 0.97 -7.39
CA ILE A 189 12.85 1.68 -6.83
C ILE A 189 11.81 2.01 -7.91
N ASP A 190 12.24 2.22 -9.16
CA ASP A 190 11.34 2.43 -10.29
C ASP A 190 10.49 1.19 -10.55
N ASN A 191 11.11 0.00 -10.58
CA ASN A 191 10.39 -1.27 -10.75
C ASN A 191 9.42 -1.51 -9.59
N PHE A 192 9.85 -1.19 -8.36
CA PHE A 192 8.98 -1.27 -7.19
C PHE A 192 7.77 -0.35 -7.32
N ASN A 193 7.99 0.90 -7.72
CA ASN A 193 6.91 1.87 -7.93
C ASN A 193 5.94 1.43 -9.02
N VAL A 194 6.44 0.82 -10.11
CA VAL A 194 5.61 0.19 -11.15
C VAL A 194 4.76 -0.93 -10.56
N MET A 195 5.35 -1.88 -9.83
CA MET A 195 4.59 -2.98 -9.21
C MET A 195 3.59 -2.49 -8.16
N LYS A 196 3.95 -1.48 -7.36
CA LYS A 196 3.05 -0.86 -6.37
C LYS A 196 1.86 -0.20 -7.05
N LYS A 197 2.10 0.49 -8.16
CA LYS A 197 1.06 1.07 -9.00
C LYS A 197 0.16 -0.02 -9.59
N GLU A 198 0.74 -1.09 -10.13
CA GLU A 198 -0.03 -2.24 -10.65
C GLU A 198 -0.86 -2.93 -9.56
N LYS A 199 -0.32 -3.13 -8.35
CA LYS A 199 -1.06 -3.69 -7.20
C LYS A 199 -2.21 -2.76 -6.80
N ALA A 200 -1.96 -1.45 -6.72
CA ALA A 200 -2.99 -0.47 -6.41
C ALA A 200 -4.09 -0.41 -7.50
N GLU A 201 -3.72 -0.53 -8.77
CA GLU A 201 -4.66 -0.60 -9.89
C GLU A 201 -5.47 -1.90 -9.84
N LYS A 202 -4.83 -3.05 -9.60
CA LYS A 202 -5.53 -4.33 -9.39
C LYS A 202 -6.52 -4.28 -8.22
N LEU A 203 -6.14 -3.64 -7.12
CA LEU A 203 -7.01 -3.47 -5.96
C LEU A 203 -8.20 -2.55 -6.26
N LYS A 204 -8.00 -1.50 -7.06
CA LYS A 204 -9.09 -0.66 -7.56
C LYS A 204 -10.05 -1.43 -8.47
N MET A 205 -9.52 -2.36 -9.27
CA MET A 205 -10.30 -3.23 -10.14
C MET A 205 -10.88 -4.47 -9.41
N ALA A 206 -10.70 -4.60 -8.10
CA ALA A 206 -11.28 -5.70 -7.35
C ALA A 206 -12.81 -5.56 -7.35
N PRO A 207 -13.55 -6.67 -7.61
CA PRO A 207 -15.00 -6.61 -7.62
C PRO A 207 -15.50 -6.36 -6.20
N LYS A 208 -16.43 -5.42 -6.07
CA LYS A 208 -17.00 -5.03 -4.79
C LYS A 208 -18.51 -5.01 -4.94
N LEU A 209 -19.21 -5.83 -4.16
CA LEU A 209 -20.67 -5.90 -4.17
C LEU A 209 -21.22 -5.37 -2.86
N SER A 210 -22.29 -4.59 -2.91
CA SER A 210 -23.02 -4.14 -1.72
C SER A 210 -24.52 -4.41 -1.85
N LEU A 211 -25.17 -4.56 -0.70
CA LEU A 211 -26.60 -4.84 -0.59
C LEU A 211 -27.28 -3.74 0.24
N SER A 212 -28.50 -3.34 -0.14
CA SER A 212 -29.26 -2.27 0.55
C SER A 212 -29.89 -2.67 1.90
N VAL A 213 -29.26 -3.56 2.67
CA VAL A 213 -29.80 -4.07 3.94
C VAL A 213 -29.13 -3.36 5.12
N ALA A 214 -29.80 -2.35 5.68
CA ALA A 214 -29.24 -1.50 6.74
C ALA A 214 -29.01 -2.24 8.08
N SER A 215 -29.87 -3.20 8.43
CA SER A 215 -29.90 -3.87 9.74
C SER A 215 -29.24 -5.26 9.78
N GLY A 216 -28.55 -5.67 8.72
CA GLY A 216 -27.95 -7.02 8.59
C GLY A 216 -28.96 -8.18 8.46
N PHE A 217 -30.26 -7.90 8.61
CA PHE A 217 -31.37 -8.80 8.32
C PHE A 217 -32.60 -8.03 7.82
N VAL A 218 -33.53 -8.75 7.20
CA VAL A 218 -34.82 -8.24 6.72
C VAL A 218 -35.96 -9.10 7.28
N GLU A 219 -37.09 -8.49 7.56
CA GLU A 219 -38.28 -9.18 8.08
C GLU A 219 -39.36 -9.30 7.00
N VAL A 220 -40.01 -10.46 6.94
CA VAL A 220 -41.11 -10.75 6.00
C VAL A 220 -42.22 -11.51 6.70
N ASN A 221 -43.45 -11.38 6.23
CA ASN A 221 -44.57 -12.13 6.77
C ASN A 221 -44.41 -13.63 6.48
N SER A 222 -44.61 -14.48 7.49
CA SER A 222 -44.59 -15.95 7.37
C SER A 222 -45.66 -16.49 6.43
N ASP A 223 -46.81 -15.80 6.32
CA ASP A 223 -47.90 -16.18 5.40
C ASP A 223 -47.62 -15.81 3.94
N GLY A 224 -46.52 -15.08 3.71
CA GLY A 224 -46.05 -14.69 2.39
C GLY A 224 -45.85 -13.20 2.25
N GLY A 225 -44.97 -12.82 1.33
CA GLY A 225 -44.61 -11.42 1.12
C GLY A 225 -43.48 -11.27 0.13
N THR A 226 -43.23 -10.03 -0.29
CA THR A 226 -42.14 -9.71 -1.21
C THR A 226 -41.21 -8.69 -0.58
N LEU A 227 -39.92 -8.99 -0.62
CA LEU A 227 -38.84 -8.09 -0.25
C LEU A 227 -38.08 -7.68 -1.50
N LYS A 228 -37.63 -6.43 -1.53
CA LYS A 228 -36.76 -5.90 -2.59
C LYS A 228 -35.45 -5.46 -1.96
N ILE A 229 -34.34 -5.94 -2.51
CA ILE A 229 -32.99 -5.59 -2.10
C ILE A 229 -32.27 -5.06 -3.33
N ILE A 230 -31.64 -3.90 -3.21
CA ILE A 230 -30.78 -3.36 -4.27
C ILE A 230 -29.41 -4.03 -4.11
N VAL A 231 -28.95 -4.66 -5.18
CA VAL A 231 -27.61 -5.20 -5.33
C VAL A 231 -26.84 -4.22 -6.18
N ARG A 232 -25.71 -3.74 -5.68
CA ARG A 232 -24.88 -2.74 -6.37
C ARG A 232 -23.48 -3.29 -6.58
N ASN A 233 -22.94 -3.09 -7.79
CA ASN A 233 -21.50 -3.14 -8.00
C ASN A 233 -20.88 -1.82 -7.50
N ALA A 234 -20.19 -1.86 -6.38
CA ALA A 234 -19.48 -0.71 -5.82
C ALA A 234 -17.99 -0.66 -6.26
N GLY A 235 -17.60 -1.51 -7.20
CA GLY A 235 -16.26 -1.53 -7.80
C GLY A 235 -16.23 -0.94 -9.21
N PHE A 236 -15.03 -0.94 -9.81
CA PHE A 236 -14.74 -0.42 -11.15
C PHE A 236 -14.48 -1.52 -12.17
N SER A 237 -15.03 -2.72 -11.93
CA SER A 237 -14.93 -3.81 -12.89
C SER A 237 -16.23 -4.60 -12.93
N PRO A 238 -16.65 -5.09 -14.11
CA PRO A 238 -17.86 -5.87 -14.23
C PRO A 238 -17.78 -7.13 -13.37
N LEU A 239 -18.83 -7.37 -12.60
CA LEU A 239 -18.95 -8.56 -11.77
C LEU A 239 -20.16 -9.38 -12.18
N VAL A 240 -20.09 -10.67 -11.91
CA VAL A 240 -21.24 -11.56 -11.93
C VAL A 240 -21.52 -11.99 -10.51
N TYR A 241 -22.80 -12.03 -10.14
CA TYR A 241 -23.23 -12.64 -8.88
C TYR A 241 -24.12 -13.86 -9.13
N GLN A 242 -24.12 -14.77 -8.15
CA GLN A 242 -25.03 -15.90 -8.05
C GLN A 242 -25.59 -16.02 -6.64
N ILE A 243 -26.86 -16.36 -6.56
CA ILE A 243 -27.58 -16.52 -5.31
C ILE A 243 -27.66 -17.99 -4.91
N LYS A 244 -27.39 -18.26 -3.62
CA LYS A 244 -27.68 -19.52 -2.93
C LYS A 244 -28.61 -19.25 -1.76
N ILE A 245 -29.65 -20.07 -1.61
CA ILE A 245 -30.69 -19.90 -0.60
C ILE A 245 -30.66 -21.11 0.34
N SER A 246 -30.76 -20.89 1.65
CA SER A 246 -30.82 -21.99 2.63
C SER A 246 -32.08 -22.86 2.49
N ASN A 247 -33.20 -22.26 2.10
CA ASN A 247 -34.51 -22.90 2.02
C ASN A 247 -35.22 -22.60 0.69
N PRO A 248 -34.86 -23.26 -0.42
CA PRO A 248 -35.42 -22.98 -1.74
C PRO A 248 -36.92 -23.32 -1.86
N ASN A 249 -37.45 -24.15 -0.96
CA ASN A 249 -38.88 -24.48 -0.95
C ASN A 249 -39.72 -23.29 -0.47
N SER A 250 -39.18 -22.53 0.48
CA SER A 250 -39.80 -21.40 1.16
C SER A 250 -39.73 -20.08 0.39
N TYR A 251 -38.76 -19.90 -0.49
CA TYR A 251 -38.52 -18.64 -1.18
C TYR A 251 -38.40 -18.82 -2.69
N ARG A 252 -38.82 -17.80 -3.43
CA ARG A 252 -38.49 -17.59 -4.84
C ARG A 252 -37.69 -16.30 -4.94
N VAL A 253 -36.55 -16.35 -5.63
CA VAL A 253 -35.65 -15.19 -5.77
C VAL A 253 -35.41 -14.92 -7.25
N SER A 254 -35.44 -13.65 -7.63
CA SER A 254 -35.19 -13.22 -9.00
C SER A 254 -34.51 -11.84 -9.05
N PRO A 255 -33.46 -11.66 -9.87
CA PRO A 255 -32.77 -12.69 -10.65
C PRO A 255 -31.79 -13.50 -9.77
N VAL A 256 -31.65 -14.80 -10.07
CA VAL A 256 -30.74 -15.72 -9.33
C VAL A 256 -29.28 -15.47 -9.68
N GLN A 257 -29.03 -15.03 -10.92
CA GLN A 257 -27.71 -14.69 -11.45
C GLN A 257 -27.86 -13.42 -12.30
N ALA A 258 -26.90 -12.51 -12.20
CA ALA A 258 -26.83 -11.35 -13.07
C ALA A 258 -25.39 -10.87 -13.21
N ILE A 259 -25.11 -10.22 -14.34
CA ILE A 259 -23.90 -9.42 -14.55
C ILE A 259 -24.26 -7.98 -14.20
N LEU A 260 -23.38 -7.32 -13.44
CA LEU A 260 -23.45 -5.91 -13.11
C LEU A 260 -22.20 -5.23 -13.64
N ASN A 261 -22.38 -4.23 -14.49
CA ASN A 261 -21.30 -3.35 -14.92
C ASN A 261 -20.88 -2.42 -13.78
N ASP A 262 -19.88 -1.60 -14.05
CA ASP A 262 -19.31 -0.67 -13.07
C ASP A 262 -20.39 0.27 -12.54
N GLU A 263 -20.47 0.40 -11.21
CA GLU A 263 -21.47 1.21 -10.51
C GLU A 263 -22.94 0.86 -10.78
N GLU A 264 -23.21 -0.24 -11.48
CA GLU A 264 -24.57 -0.67 -11.82
C GLU A 264 -25.33 -1.18 -10.58
N GLU A 265 -26.61 -0.83 -10.53
CA GLU A 265 -27.55 -1.28 -9.50
C GLU A 265 -28.66 -2.13 -10.11
N LEU A 266 -29.00 -3.23 -9.44
CA LEU A 266 -30.08 -4.13 -9.83
C LEU A 266 -30.96 -4.46 -8.64
N THR A 267 -32.27 -4.43 -8.85
CA THR A 267 -33.22 -4.84 -7.81
C THR A 267 -33.40 -6.35 -7.82
N MET A 268 -33.00 -7.00 -6.74
CA MET A 268 -33.30 -8.39 -6.43
C MET A 268 -34.62 -8.48 -5.66
N SER A 269 -35.55 -9.28 -6.18
CA SER A 269 -36.84 -9.59 -5.54
C SER A 269 -36.77 -10.94 -4.83
N ILE A 270 -37.20 -10.98 -3.57
CA ILE A 270 -37.30 -12.19 -2.75
C ILE A 270 -38.77 -12.34 -2.35
N GLU A 271 -39.41 -13.37 -2.84
CA GLU A 271 -40.78 -13.73 -2.53
C GLU A 271 -40.79 -14.88 -1.52
N ARG A 272 -41.35 -14.63 -0.32
CA ARG A 272 -41.64 -15.66 0.68
C ARG A 272 -42.96 -16.33 0.32
N LYS A 273 -42.95 -17.66 0.22
CA LYS A 273 -44.18 -18.46 0.20
C LYS A 273 -44.69 -18.68 1.62
N ALA A 274 -45.99 -18.91 1.79
CA ALA A 274 -46.58 -19.28 3.07
C ALA A 274 -45.83 -20.47 3.71
N GLY A 275 -45.50 -20.34 4.99
CA GLY A 275 -44.82 -21.38 5.75
C GLY A 275 -44.58 -20.95 7.20
N PRO A 276 -43.94 -21.82 8.01
CA PRO A 276 -43.69 -21.49 9.41
C PRO A 276 -42.79 -20.25 9.55
N PRO A 277 -42.96 -19.47 10.63
CA PRO A 277 -42.02 -18.42 10.98
C PRO A 277 -40.65 -19.02 11.31
N GLY A 278 -39.58 -18.24 11.12
CA GLY A 278 -38.22 -18.73 11.30
C GLY A 278 -37.14 -17.84 10.70
N TRP A 279 -35.90 -18.32 10.79
CA TRP A 279 -34.74 -17.63 10.24
C TRP A 279 -34.19 -18.40 9.04
N ASP A 280 -33.94 -17.67 7.97
CA ASP A 280 -33.33 -18.17 6.74
C ASP A 280 -32.17 -17.26 6.31
N ARG A 281 -31.39 -17.72 5.33
CA ARG A 281 -30.23 -17.00 4.82
C ARG A 281 -30.17 -17.09 3.30
N ILE A 282 -29.87 -15.95 2.69
CA ILE A 282 -29.46 -15.85 1.30
C ILE A 282 -27.98 -15.49 1.27
N CYS A 283 -27.23 -16.20 0.43
CA CYS A 283 -25.84 -15.92 0.14
C CYS A 283 -25.74 -15.42 -1.30
N VAL A 284 -25.13 -14.25 -1.48
CA VAL A 284 -24.79 -13.68 -2.78
C VAL A 284 -23.29 -13.90 -2.97
N GLU A 285 -22.92 -14.87 -3.79
CA GLU A 285 -21.54 -15.11 -4.19
C GLU A 285 -21.23 -14.28 -5.43
N PHE A 286 -20.05 -13.68 -5.51
CA PHE A 286 -19.68 -12.85 -6.66
C PHE A 286 -18.21 -12.97 -7.03
N GLY A 287 -17.90 -12.56 -8.26
CA GLY A 287 -16.55 -12.45 -8.82
C GLY A 287 -16.53 -11.71 -10.14
N LEU A 288 -15.34 -11.56 -10.72
CA LEU A 288 -15.15 -10.86 -11.98
C LEU A 288 -15.80 -11.61 -13.14
N VAL A 289 -16.41 -10.87 -14.06
CA VAL A 289 -16.95 -11.46 -15.29
C VAL A 289 -15.80 -12.02 -16.15
N PRO A 290 -15.86 -13.28 -16.59
CA PRO A 290 -14.85 -13.85 -17.49
C PRO A 290 -14.87 -13.16 -18.85
N GLU A 291 -13.70 -12.99 -19.44
CA GLU A 291 -13.55 -12.31 -20.73
C GLU A 291 -14.41 -12.93 -21.84
N GLY A 292 -15.09 -12.09 -22.61
CA GLY A 292 -15.94 -12.50 -23.73
C GLY A 292 -17.27 -13.16 -23.35
N VAL A 293 -17.64 -13.20 -22.06
CA VAL A 293 -18.91 -13.79 -21.61
C VAL A 293 -19.94 -12.71 -21.31
N ILE A 294 -21.08 -12.77 -22.00
CA ILE A 294 -22.21 -11.84 -21.83
C ILE A 294 -23.41 -12.46 -21.12
N ASP A 295 -23.46 -13.80 -21.03
CA ASP A 295 -24.55 -14.51 -20.36
C ASP A 295 -24.22 -14.73 -18.88
N ALA A 296 -25.12 -14.28 -17.99
CA ALA A 296 -24.88 -14.30 -16.55
C ALA A 296 -24.72 -15.72 -16.00
N ARG A 297 -25.42 -16.72 -16.56
CA ARG A 297 -25.31 -18.11 -16.12
C ARG A 297 -23.99 -18.73 -16.55
N ALA A 298 -23.58 -18.50 -17.79
CA ALA A 298 -22.28 -18.93 -18.31
C ALA A 298 -21.13 -18.25 -17.55
N ALA A 299 -21.27 -16.96 -17.23
CA ALA A 299 -20.29 -16.21 -16.45
C ALA A 299 -20.16 -16.79 -15.04
N ALA A 300 -21.28 -16.97 -14.31
CA ALA A 300 -21.28 -17.51 -12.95
C ALA A 300 -20.62 -18.89 -12.86
N ASN A 301 -20.83 -19.77 -13.85
CA ASN A 301 -20.22 -21.10 -13.88
C ASN A 301 -18.70 -21.10 -14.10
N ARG A 302 -18.16 -20.06 -14.75
CA ARG A 302 -16.73 -19.93 -15.09
C ARG A 302 -15.96 -19.02 -14.14
N THR A 303 -16.68 -18.24 -13.34
CA THR A 303 -16.09 -17.23 -12.46
C THR A 303 -15.47 -17.87 -11.23
N LYS A 304 -14.27 -17.44 -10.88
CA LYS A 304 -13.70 -17.70 -9.55
C LYS A 304 -14.42 -16.80 -8.54
N ILE A 305 -15.05 -17.41 -7.53
CA ILE A 305 -15.69 -16.67 -6.44
C ILE A 305 -14.60 -15.96 -5.64
N VAL A 306 -14.75 -14.65 -5.47
CA VAL A 306 -13.80 -13.82 -4.70
C VAL A 306 -14.45 -13.21 -3.46
N GLY A 307 -15.78 -13.16 -3.39
CA GLY A 307 -16.50 -12.57 -2.27
C GLY A 307 -17.88 -13.18 -2.05
N ARG A 308 -18.42 -12.94 -0.85
CA ARG A 308 -19.76 -13.38 -0.45
C ARG A 308 -20.41 -12.34 0.45
N GLU A 309 -21.64 -11.98 0.11
CA GLU A 309 -22.52 -11.21 0.98
C GLU A 309 -23.68 -12.07 1.49
N PHE A 310 -24.21 -11.71 2.67
CA PHE A 310 -25.27 -12.47 3.30
C PHE A 310 -26.44 -11.59 3.72
N VAL A 311 -27.63 -12.07 3.39
CA VAL A 311 -28.89 -11.50 3.88
C VAL A 311 -29.53 -12.53 4.78
N ARG A 312 -29.74 -12.17 6.05
CA ARG A 312 -30.59 -12.95 6.95
C ARG A 312 -32.04 -12.52 6.77
N ILE A 313 -32.94 -13.50 6.68
CA ILE A 313 -34.37 -13.25 6.55
C ILE A 313 -35.04 -13.81 7.78
N ARG A 314 -35.86 -12.99 8.43
CA ARG A 314 -36.71 -13.41 9.54
C ARG A 314 -38.16 -13.41 9.06
N ALA A 315 -38.73 -14.61 8.93
CA ALA A 315 -40.16 -14.78 8.70
C ALA A 315 -40.90 -14.70 10.03
N ILE A 316 -41.80 -13.72 10.19
CA ILE A 316 -42.60 -13.53 11.41
C ILE A 316 -44.10 -13.46 11.08
N PRO A 317 -44.98 -13.83 12.02
CA PRO A 317 -46.43 -13.69 11.84
C PRO A 317 -46.83 -12.23 11.56
N LEU A 318 -47.96 -12.04 10.87
CA LEU A 318 -48.46 -10.71 10.50
C LEU A 318 -48.68 -9.81 11.73
N GLU A 319 -49.08 -10.41 12.85
CA GLU A 319 -49.34 -9.70 14.10
C GLU A 319 -48.07 -9.00 14.62
N GLU A 320 -46.91 -9.66 14.51
CA GLU A 320 -45.62 -9.15 14.99
C GLU A 320 -45.03 -8.07 14.07
N LEU A 321 -45.31 -8.11 12.77
CA LEU A 321 -44.88 -7.09 11.80
C LEU A 321 -45.51 -5.71 12.06
N SER A 322 -46.70 -5.69 12.65
CA SER A 322 -47.47 -4.45 12.85
C SER A 322 -47.00 -3.61 14.04
N VAL A 323 -46.23 -4.22 14.96
CA VAL A 323 -45.72 -3.60 16.19
C VAL A 323 -44.35 -2.93 15.98
N ALA A 324 -43.66 -3.27 14.88
CA ALA A 324 -42.28 -2.83 14.60
C ALA A 324 -42.16 -1.56 13.72
N LYS A 325 -43.27 -0.91 13.37
CA LYS A 325 -43.29 0.37 12.61
C LYS A 325 -43.61 1.55 13.51
#